data_AF-A0ABD0RVS5-F1
#
_entry.id   AF-A0ABD0RVS5-F1
#
_cell.length_a   1.000
_cell.length_b   1.000
_cell.length_c   1.000
_cell.angle_alpha   90.00
_cell.angle_beta   90.00
_cell.angle_gamma   90.00
#
_symmetry.space_group_name_H-M   'P 1'
#
loop_
_entity.id
_entity.type
_entity.pdbx_description
1 polymer ?
#
loop_
_entity_poly.entity_id
_entity_poly.type
_entity_poly.pdbx_seq_one_letter_code
_entity_poly.pdbx_strand_id
1 'polypeptide(L)'
;TKDSQQQAVKEMIAQAYKTKDGSKNFMDIGIDATELQIGDQLKVYLNTGKSPGFRDQDFTYMVKITVISYSAAPPTGVWNFIDILSKGQIVKVDRFKRKGQSVVALYLPITKDMVPSFRIVAYYHVGSSEVVSDSVW
;
A
#
# COMPACT_ATOMS: atom_id res chain seq x y z
N THR A 1 6.04 -40.12 -26.12
CA THR A 1 6.32 -39.95 -24.67
C THR A 1 5.70 -38.62 -24.27
N LYS A 2 4.70 -38.65 -23.37
CA LYS A 2 3.90 -37.48 -23.01
C LYS A 2 4.63 -36.79 -21.86
N ASP A 3 5.42 -35.75 -22.17
CA ASP A 3 6.01 -34.91 -21.12
C ASP A 3 4.88 -34.21 -20.37
N SER A 4 4.61 -34.71 -19.16
CA SER A 4 3.74 -34.05 -18.20
C SER A 4 4.42 -32.75 -17.77
N GLN A 5 3.97 -31.62 -18.31
CA GLN A 5 4.37 -30.30 -17.81
C GLN A 5 4.03 -30.23 -16.32
N GLN A 6 5.04 -30.32 -15.46
CA GLN A 6 4.86 -30.17 -14.02
C GLN A 6 4.56 -28.70 -13.71
N GLN A 7 3.44 -28.47 -13.03
CA GLN A 7 3.07 -27.14 -12.55
C GLN A 7 4.10 -26.65 -11.52
N ALA A 8 4.54 -25.39 -11.65
CA ALA A 8 5.44 -24.76 -10.69
C ALA A 8 4.72 -24.48 -9.35
N VAL A 9 5.41 -24.69 -8.23
CA VAL A 9 4.92 -24.46 -6.86
C VAL A 9 5.84 -23.49 -6.13
N LYS A 10 5.27 -22.58 -5.33
CA LYS A 10 6.00 -21.62 -4.49
C LYS A 10 5.28 -21.40 -3.16
N GLU A 11 6.04 -21.35 -2.07
CA GLU A 11 5.54 -21.13 -0.71
C GLU A 11 6.06 -19.80 -0.14
N MET A 12 5.31 -19.20 0.79
CA MET A 12 5.74 -18.05 1.57
C MET A 12 5.10 -18.04 2.96
N ILE A 13 5.78 -17.42 3.93
CA ILE A 13 5.29 -17.20 5.29
C ILE A 13 5.27 -15.69 5.55
N ALA A 14 4.11 -15.16 5.96
CA ALA A 14 3.96 -13.77 6.36
C ALA A 14 3.98 -13.64 7.89
N GLN A 15 4.62 -12.58 8.39
CA GLN A 15 4.60 -12.25 9.81
C GLN A 15 3.47 -11.25 10.11
N ALA A 16 2.76 -11.45 11.21
CA ALA A 16 1.69 -10.55 11.62
C ALA A 16 2.24 -9.17 12.03
N TYR A 17 1.43 -8.14 11.79
CA TYR A 17 1.72 -6.77 12.24
C TYR A 17 1.87 -6.72 13.78
N LYS A 18 2.91 -6.04 14.25
CA LYS A 18 3.16 -5.81 15.68
C LYS A 18 2.60 -4.46 16.09
N THR A 19 1.48 -4.48 16.81
CA THR A 19 0.86 -3.25 17.33
C THR A 19 1.71 -2.63 18.44
N LYS A 20 1.65 -1.30 18.58
CA LYS A 20 2.31 -0.58 19.67
C LYS A 20 1.85 -1.13 21.02
N ASP A 21 2.79 -1.57 21.86
CA ASP A 21 2.54 -2.05 23.23
C ASP A 21 1.38 -3.09 23.35
N GLY A 22 1.13 -3.87 22.29
CA GLY A 22 0.03 -4.84 22.27
C GLY A 22 -1.38 -4.20 22.23
N SER A 23 -1.51 -2.96 21.75
CA SER A 23 -2.75 -2.18 21.69
C SER A 23 -3.89 -2.86 20.92
N LYS A 24 -3.57 -3.78 20.00
CA LYS A 24 -4.52 -4.41 19.07
C LYS A 24 -5.25 -3.39 18.19
N ASN A 25 -4.66 -2.22 17.96
CA ASN A 25 -5.12 -1.28 16.95
C ASN A 25 -4.44 -1.60 15.61
N PHE A 26 -5.24 -1.75 14.56
CA PHE A 26 -4.79 -2.14 13.23
C PHE A 26 -5.35 -1.19 12.17
N MET A 27 -4.68 -1.19 11.02
CA MET A 27 -5.10 -0.56 9.78
C MET A 27 -4.84 -1.53 8.65
N ASP A 28 -5.74 -1.58 7.69
CA ASP A 28 -5.61 -2.32 6.44
C ASP A 28 -6.07 -1.41 5.29
N ILE A 29 -5.26 -1.34 4.24
CA ILE A 29 -5.59 -0.64 3.00
C ILE A 29 -6.03 -1.65 1.94
N GLY A 30 -7.34 -1.71 1.70
CA GLY A 30 -7.92 -2.51 0.63
C GLY A 30 -7.98 -1.74 -0.69
N ILE A 31 -7.52 -2.37 -1.76
CA ILE A 31 -7.70 -1.88 -3.14
C ILE A 31 -8.35 -2.99 -3.95
N ASP A 32 -9.39 -2.63 -4.71
CA ASP A 32 -10.11 -3.55 -5.60
C ASP A 32 -9.89 -3.11 -7.06
N ALA A 33 -8.66 -3.27 -7.53
CA ALA A 33 -8.25 -2.96 -8.90
C ALA A 33 -7.17 -3.94 -9.36
N THR A 34 -7.35 -4.52 -10.54
CA THR A 34 -6.39 -5.46 -11.15
C THR A 34 -5.45 -4.78 -12.14
N GLU A 35 -5.91 -3.73 -12.80
CA GLU A 35 -5.16 -2.91 -13.75
C GLU A 35 -5.60 -1.45 -13.58
N LEU A 36 -4.66 -0.52 -13.72
CA LEU A 36 -4.89 0.92 -13.54
C LEU A 36 -4.35 1.71 -14.74
N GLN A 37 -5.16 2.64 -15.22
CA GLN A 37 -4.81 3.57 -16.28
C GLN A 37 -4.80 5.02 -15.78
N ILE A 38 -4.02 5.87 -16.44
CA ILE A 38 -4.07 7.32 -16.18
C ILE A 38 -5.48 7.81 -16.48
N GLY A 39 -6.09 8.52 -15.52
CA GLY A 39 -7.47 8.99 -15.61
C GLY A 39 -8.47 8.20 -14.78
N ASP A 40 -8.12 6.97 -14.36
CA ASP A 40 -9.01 6.15 -13.53
C ASP A 40 -9.29 6.76 -12.16
N GLN A 41 -10.43 6.39 -11.58
CA GLN A 41 -10.77 6.68 -10.19
C GLN A 41 -10.53 5.44 -9.34
N LEU A 42 -9.37 5.37 -8.69
CA LEU A 42 -9.05 4.28 -7.79
C LEU A 42 -9.84 4.40 -6.49
N LYS A 43 -10.66 3.40 -6.19
CA LYS A 43 -11.35 3.30 -4.92
C LYS A 43 -10.47 2.59 -3.89
N VAL A 44 -10.13 3.29 -2.82
CA VAL A 44 -9.27 2.80 -1.74
C VAL A 44 -10.09 2.66 -0.46
N TYR A 45 -10.06 1.49 0.15
CA TYR A 45 -10.70 1.21 1.43
C TYR A 45 -9.68 1.31 2.55
N LEU A 46 -9.96 2.15 3.54
CA LEU A 46 -9.22 2.21 4.78
C LEU A 46 -10.04 1.51 5.86
N ASN A 47 -9.51 0.41 6.41
CA ASN A 47 -10.21 -0.44 7.37
C ASN A 47 -9.44 -0.51 8.69
N THR A 48 -10.10 -0.16 9.79
CA THR A 48 -9.54 -0.24 11.14
C THR A 48 -10.03 -1.44 11.92
N GLY A 49 -10.87 -2.29 11.32
CA GLY A 49 -11.44 -3.47 11.95
C GLY A 49 -12.11 -3.17 13.30
N LYS A 50 -11.87 -4.04 14.28
CA LYS A 50 -12.38 -3.92 15.66
C LYS A 50 -11.36 -3.26 16.60
N SER A 51 -10.57 -2.32 16.11
CA SER A 51 -9.55 -1.64 16.91
C SER A 51 -10.17 -0.94 18.13
N PRO A 52 -9.71 -1.20 19.38
CA PRO A 52 -10.33 -0.63 20.58
C PRO A 52 -10.19 0.91 20.68
N GLY A 53 -9.17 1.48 20.03
CA GLY A 53 -8.99 2.93 19.90
C GLY A 53 -9.93 3.62 18.90
N PHE A 54 -10.86 2.87 18.30
CA PHE A 54 -11.81 3.36 17.31
C PHE A 54 -12.95 4.17 17.97
N ARG A 55 -12.71 5.46 18.25
CA ARG A 55 -13.75 6.36 18.78
C ARG A 55 -13.85 7.67 17.98
N ASP A 56 -12.72 8.31 17.71
CA ASP A 56 -12.63 9.58 16.99
C ASP A 56 -11.32 9.64 16.19
N GLN A 57 -11.26 8.98 15.02
CA GLN A 57 -10.03 8.92 14.26
C GLN A 57 -9.88 10.05 13.24
N ASP A 58 -8.65 10.55 13.18
CA ASP A 58 -8.20 11.53 12.22
C ASP A 58 -7.25 10.83 11.25
N PHE A 59 -7.77 10.46 10.09
CA PHE A 59 -7.02 9.72 9.09
C PHE A 59 -6.20 10.69 8.26
N THR A 60 -4.92 10.41 8.15
CA THR A 60 -4.03 11.08 7.21
C THR A 60 -3.50 10.04 6.24
N TYR A 61 -3.63 10.30 4.94
CA TYR A 61 -3.02 9.46 3.92
C TYR A 61 -2.13 10.29 3.00
N MET A 62 -1.11 9.64 2.48
CA MET A 62 -0.12 10.22 1.60
C MET A 62 0.12 9.27 0.44
N VAL A 63 0.13 9.81 -0.76
CA VAL A 63 0.53 9.10 -1.97
C VAL A 63 1.99 9.46 -2.25
N LYS A 64 2.83 8.43 -2.24
CA LYS A 64 4.25 8.53 -2.54
C LYS A 64 4.52 7.88 -3.89
N ILE A 65 5.21 8.56 -4.80
CA ILE A 65 5.71 7.88 -5.99
C ILE A 65 6.92 7.05 -5.59
N THR A 66 6.90 5.79 -5.99
CA THR A 66 8.08 4.93 -6.01
C THR A 66 8.34 4.61 -7.46
N VAL A 67 9.38 5.17 -8.08
CA VAL A 67 9.76 4.76 -9.43
C VAL A 67 10.62 3.51 -9.28
N ILE A 68 10.11 2.36 -9.75
CA ILE A 68 10.93 1.15 -9.89
C ILE A 68 11.31 1.08 -11.37
N SER A 69 12.58 1.35 -11.67
CA SER A 69 13.12 1.20 -13.02
C SER A 69 13.73 -0.18 -13.14
N TYR A 70 13.25 -0.97 -14.11
CA TYR A 70 13.93 -2.20 -14.51
C TYR A 70 14.89 -1.87 -15.64
N SER A 71 16.20 -2.06 -15.43
CA SER A 71 17.14 -2.11 -16.55
C SER A 71 17.10 -3.51 -17.17
N ALA A 72 16.84 -3.60 -18.48
CA ALA A 72 16.99 -4.86 -19.20
C ALA A 72 18.41 -5.41 -18.99
N ALA A 73 18.52 -6.69 -18.60
CA ALA A 73 19.81 -7.30 -18.36
C ALA A 73 20.67 -7.23 -19.64
N PRO A 74 21.96 -6.83 -19.56
CA PRO A 74 22.83 -6.90 -20.72
C PRO A 74 22.95 -8.36 -21.20
N PRO A 75 23.22 -8.61 -22.50
CA PRO A 75 23.33 -9.96 -23.07
C PRO A 75 24.42 -10.85 -22.44
N THR A 76 25.24 -10.30 -21.55
CA THR A 76 26.48 -10.87 -21.03
C THR A 76 26.30 -11.72 -19.77
N GLY A 77 25.05 -11.95 -19.31
CA GLY A 77 24.75 -12.97 -18.29
C GLY A 77 25.18 -12.63 -16.85
N VAL A 78 25.52 -11.38 -16.57
CA VAL A 78 25.81 -10.91 -15.20
C VAL A 78 24.59 -10.20 -14.62
N TRP A 79 23.96 -10.81 -13.62
CA TRP A 79 22.81 -10.25 -12.90
C TRP A 79 23.26 -9.40 -11.72
N ASN A 80 23.28 -8.07 -11.88
CA ASN A 80 23.18 -7.02 -10.86
C ASN A 80 22.81 -5.78 -11.71
N PHE A 81 21.70 -5.05 -11.56
CA PHE A 81 21.22 -4.28 -10.42
C PHE A 81 19.71 -4.02 -10.63
N ILE A 82 18.87 -4.13 -9.59
CA ILE A 82 17.55 -3.48 -9.63
C ILE A 82 17.80 -2.06 -9.14
N ASP A 83 17.86 -1.09 -10.04
CA ASP A 83 17.85 0.33 -9.67
C ASP A 83 16.43 0.71 -9.22
N ILE A 84 16.11 0.44 -7.96
CA ILE A 84 14.92 0.98 -7.30
C ILE A 84 15.17 2.49 -7.08
N LEU A 85 15.07 3.29 -8.14
CA LEU A 85 15.07 4.75 -8.03
C LEU A 85 13.73 5.24 -7.47
N SER A 86 13.40 4.89 -6.22
CA SER A 86 12.29 5.56 -5.56
C SER A 86 12.60 7.05 -5.51
N LYS A 87 11.93 7.86 -6.34
CA LYS A 87 12.04 9.33 -6.25
C LYS A 87 11.66 9.83 -4.86
N GLY A 88 11.04 8.99 -4.02
CA GLY A 88 10.72 9.27 -2.62
C GLY A 88 9.75 10.44 -2.44
N GLN A 89 9.19 10.94 -3.53
CA GLN A 89 8.46 12.18 -3.57
C GLN A 89 7.01 11.94 -3.15
N ILE A 90 6.55 12.77 -2.22
CA ILE A 90 5.16 12.86 -1.84
C ILE A 90 4.45 13.70 -2.90
N VAL A 91 3.46 13.11 -3.59
CA VAL A 91 2.69 13.78 -4.65
C VAL A 91 1.43 14.40 -4.11
N LYS A 92 0.80 13.69 -3.17
CA LYS A 92 -0.46 14.11 -2.57
C LYS A 92 -0.47 13.74 -1.11
N VAL A 93 -0.88 14.70 -0.29
CA VAL A 93 -1.22 14.48 1.12
C VAL A 93 -2.64 14.94 1.29
N ASP A 94 -3.44 14.16 1.99
CA ASP A 94 -4.77 14.57 2.37
C ASP A 94 -5.10 14.03 3.77
N ARG A 95 -6.03 14.69 4.44
CA ARG A 95 -6.43 14.38 5.82
C ARG A 95 -7.91 14.63 5.99
N PHE A 96 -8.58 13.66 6.59
CA PHE A 96 -10.00 13.78 6.88
C PHE A 96 -10.33 13.12 8.22
N LYS A 97 -11.34 13.68 8.89
CA LYS A 97 -11.87 13.13 10.14
C LYS A 97 -13.10 12.31 9.84
N ARG A 98 -13.21 11.12 10.46
CA ARG A 98 -14.39 10.27 10.33
C ARG A 98 -14.74 9.67 11.70
N LYS A 99 -16.02 9.71 12.06
CA LYS A 99 -16.53 9.15 13.31
C LYS A 99 -17.41 7.93 13.03
N GLY A 100 -17.30 6.90 13.85
CA GLY A 100 -18.25 5.78 13.91
C GLY A 100 -18.23 4.76 12.76
N GLN A 101 -17.48 4.98 11.68
CA GLN A 101 -17.29 3.99 10.60
C GLN A 101 -15.89 3.38 10.61
N SER A 102 -15.81 2.05 10.83
CA SER A 102 -14.54 1.29 10.83
C SER A 102 -13.96 1.09 9.43
N VAL A 103 -14.73 1.38 8.39
CA VAL A 103 -14.31 1.32 6.99
C VAL A 103 -14.64 2.65 6.32
N VAL A 104 -13.65 3.22 5.64
CA VAL A 104 -13.79 4.44 4.85
C VAL A 104 -13.36 4.18 3.42
N ALA A 105 -14.16 4.63 2.45
CA ALA A 105 -13.78 4.62 1.04
C ALA A 105 -13.27 6.01 0.60
N LEU A 106 -12.14 6.01 -0.11
CA LEU A 106 -11.53 7.16 -0.75
C LEU A 106 -11.53 6.96 -2.27
N TYR A 107 -11.65 8.04 -3.00
CA TYR A 107 -11.53 8.04 -4.46
C TYR A 107 -10.28 8.83 -4.84
N LEU A 108 -9.31 8.14 -5.43
CA LEU A 108 -8.02 8.71 -5.82
C LEU A 108 -7.93 8.76 -7.35
N PRO A 109 -7.94 9.95 -7.96
CA PRO A 109 -7.68 10.11 -9.39
C PRO A 109 -6.24 9.69 -9.72
N ILE A 110 -6.08 8.75 -10.66
CA ILE A 110 -4.76 8.32 -11.14
C ILE A 110 -4.23 9.33 -12.15
N THR A 111 -3.02 9.84 -11.91
CA THR A 111 -2.37 10.88 -12.72
C THR A 111 -1.06 10.38 -13.31
N LYS A 112 -0.55 11.08 -14.33
CA LYS A 112 0.71 10.72 -15.02
C LYS A 112 1.91 10.66 -14.06
N ASP A 113 1.91 11.46 -13.00
CA ASP A 113 2.98 11.47 -12.01
C ASP A 113 3.07 10.15 -11.23
N MET A 114 1.96 9.40 -11.13
CA MET A 114 1.89 8.13 -10.40
C MET A 114 2.44 6.93 -11.19
N VAL A 115 2.82 7.12 -12.45
CA VAL A 115 3.35 6.08 -13.34
C VAL A 115 4.88 5.98 -13.21
N PRO A 116 5.49 4.78 -13.34
CA PRO A 116 4.87 3.47 -13.59
C PRO A 116 4.33 2.78 -12.33
N SER A 117 4.66 3.30 -11.14
CA SER A 117 4.16 2.76 -9.89
C SER A 117 4.15 3.81 -8.79
N PHE A 118 3.28 3.63 -7.81
CA PHE A 118 3.14 4.51 -6.66
C PHE A 118 2.84 3.67 -5.42
N ARG A 119 2.96 4.27 -4.24
CA ARG A 119 2.63 3.64 -2.96
C ARG A 119 1.66 4.54 -2.23
N ILE A 120 0.59 3.94 -1.70
CA ILE A 120 -0.31 4.61 -0.77
C ILE A 120 0.17 4.26 0.64
N VAL A 121 0.37 5.28 1.47
CA VAL A 121 0.65 5.13 2.89
C VAL A 121 -0.44 5.84 3.65
N ALA A 122 -1.13 5.15 4.54
CA ALA A 122 -2.16 5.75 5.38
C ALA A 122 -1.88 5.46 6.85
N TYR A 123 -2.26 6.41 7.71
CA TYR A 123 -2.18 6.24 9.15
C TYR A 123 -3.27 7.00 9.88
N TYR A 124 -3.50 6.61 11.12
CA TYR A 124 -4.33 7.34 12.07
C TYR A 124 -3.67 7.40 13.44
N HIS A 125 -4.10 8.37 14.23
CA HIS A 125 -3.66 8.51 15.62
C HIS A 125 -4.66 7.87 16.59
N VAL A 126 -4.16 7.16 17.59
CA VAL A 126 -4.92 6.75 18.78
C VAL A 126 -4.41 7.54 19.97
N GLY A 127 -5.26 8.46 20.47
CA GLY A 127 -4.86 9.41 21.50
C GLY A 127 -3.66 10.26 21.05
N SER A 128 -2.78 10.59 21.99
CA SER A 128 -1.60 11.42 21.73
C SER A 128 -0.31 10.64 21.46
N SER A 129 -0.33 9.31 21.64
CA SER A 129 0.92 8.53 21.74
C SER A 129 1.06 7.43 20.70
N GLU A 130 -0.02 6.96 20.07
CA GLU A 130 0.02 5.84 19.14
C GLU A 130 -0.32 6.30 17.71
N VAL A 131 0.45 5.76 16.76
CA VAL A 131 0.20 5.85 15.32
C VAL A 131 0.06 4.44 14.79
N VAL A 132 -1.01 4.19 14.06
CA VAL A 132 -1.26 2.92 13.38
C VAL A 132 -1.25 3.20 11.89
N SER A 133 -0.50 2.41 11.13
CA SER A 133 -0.25 2.66 9.72
C SER A 133 -0.25 1.39 8.89
N ASP A 134 -0.56 1.55 7.62
CA ASP A 134 -0.40 0.51 6.60
C ASP A 134 0.04 1.12 5.25
N SER A 135 0.52 0.29 4.33
CA SER A 135 0.88 0.73 2.99
C SER A 135 0.68 -0.35 1.93
N VAL A 136 0.26 0.07 0.74
CA VAL A 136 0.11 -0.78 -0.45
C VAL A 136 0.81 -0.13 -1.64
N TRP A 137 1.39 -0.97 -2.52
CA TRP A 137 2.10 -0.57 -3.74
C TRP A 137 1.37 -1.13 -4.95
#